data_AF-A0A144LCG6-F1
#
_entry.id   AF-A0A144LCG6-F1
#
_cell.length_a   1.000
_cell.length_b   1.000
_cell.length_c   1.000
_cell.angle_alpha   90.00
_cell.angle_beta   90.00
_cell.angle_gamma   90.00
#
_symmetry.space_group_name_H-M   'P 1'
#
loop_
_entity.id
_entity.type
_entity.pdbx_description
1 polymer ?
#
loop_
_entity_poly.entity_id
_entity_poly.type
_entity_poly.pdbx_seq_one_letter_code
_entity_poly.pdbx_strand_id
1 'polypeptide(L)' 'DRMSDVDVEIYRKLKMMFPQFHPEDFEILMMVDADTIVNSDALIKIVSAFEKDNKIMGLCGETRILNKFESWVTQI' A
#
# COMPACT_ATOMS: atom_id res chain seq x y z
N ASP A 1 -6.30 -16.46 16.39
CA ASP A 1 -6.48 -15.05 16.80
C ASP A 1 -7.73 -14.45 16.18
N ARG A 2 -8.27 -13.40 16.79
CA ARG A 2 -9.42 -12.66 16.28
C ARG A 2 -8.92 -11.63 15.26
N MET A 3 -9.53 -11.59 14.07
CA MET A 3 -9.28 -10.54 13.06
C MET A 3 -9.63 -9.15 13.61
N SER A 4 -8.82 -8.15 13.27
CA SER A 4 -9.16 -6.75 13.53
C SER A 4 -10.28 -6.28 12.59
N ASP A 5 -10.88 -5.14 12.90
CA ASP A 5 -11.94 -4.56 12.06
C ASP A 5 -11.42 -4.23 10.65
N VAL A 6 -10.16 -3.79 10.55
CA VAL A 6 -9.49 -3.51 9.27
C VAL A 6 -9.29 -4.78 8.46
N ASP A 7 -8.87 -5.88 9.08
CA ASP A 7 -8.69 -7.17 8.39
C ASP A 7 -10.01 -7.68 7.80
N VAL A 8 -11.09 -7.55 8.56
CA VAL A 8 -12.44 -7.94 8.12
C VAL A 8 -12.89 -7.10 6.92
N GLU A 9 -12.59 -5.80 6.93
CA GLU A 9 -12.95 -4.91 5.82
C GLU A 9 -12.14 -5.21 4.55
N ILE A 10 -10.83 -5.40 4.68
CA ILE A 10 -9.95 -5.81 3.58
C ILE A 10 -10.46 -7.13 2.96
N TYR A 11 -10.72 -8.13 3.81
CA TYR A 11 -11.21 -9.44 3.35
C TYR A 11 -12.51 -9.34 2.55
N ARG A 12 -13.49 -8.55 3.04
CA ARG A 12 -14.77 -8.36 2.34
C ARG A 12 -14.58 -7.63 1.01
N LYS A 13 -13.76 -6.57 0.98
CA LYS A 13 -13.49 -5.80 -0.25
C LYS A 13 -12.80 -6.66 -1.31
N LEU A 14 -11.80 -7.46 -0.93
CA LEU A 14 -11.12 -8.36 -1.85
C LEU A 14 -12.09 -9.37 -2.48
N LYS A 15 -12.93 -10.03 -1.66
CA LYS A 15 -13.95 -10.96 -2.19
C LYS A 15 -14.96 -10.29 -3.12
N MET A 16 -15.35 -9.05 -2.83
CA MET A 16 -16.31 -8.31 -3.64
C MET A 16 -15.72 -7.84 -4.98
N MET A 17 -14.47 -7.36 -4.97
CA MET A 17 -13.78 -6.87 -6.17
C MET A 17 -13.25 -8.00 -7.06
N PHE A 18 -12.82 -9.11 -6.45
CA PHE A 18 -12.20 -10.23 -7.13
C PHE A 18 -12.92 -11.55 -6.77
N PRO A 19 -14.16 -11.76 -7.23
CA PRO A 19 -14.99 -12.90 -6.82
C PRO A 19 -14.43 -14.27 -7.24
N GLN A 20 -13.50 -14.29 -8.19
CA GLN A 20 -12.84 -15.50 -8.71
C GLN A 20 -11.58 -15.88 -7.92
N PHE A 21 -11.09 -14.99 -7.05
CA PHE A 21 -9.88 -15.18 -6.28
C PHE A 21 -10.23 -15.20 -4.79
N HIS A 22 -9.49 -15.98 -4.04
CA HIS A 22 -9.51 -15.93 -2.58
C HIS A 22 -8.55 -14.83 -2.10
N PRO A 23 -8.86 -14.13 -0.99
CA PRO A 23 -7.94 -13.14 -0.41
C PRO A 23 -6.53 -13.70 -0.11
N GLU A 24 -6.42 -15.01 0.11
CA GLU A 24 -5.17 -15.74 0.34
C GLU A 24 -4.32 -15.91 -0.94
N ASP A 25 -4.90 -15.72 -2.12
CA ASP A 25 -4.17 -15.79 -3.41
C ASP A 25 -3.29 -14.54 -3.65
N PHE A 26 -3.47 -13.48 -2.84
CA PHE A 26 -2.68 -12.25 -2.92
C PHE A 26 -1.50 -12.30 -1.95
N GLU A 27 -0.28 -12.23 -2.47
CA GLU A 27 0.94 -12.33 -1.66
C GLU A 27 1.31 -11.02 -0.95
N ILE A 28 0.95 -9.87 -1.54
CA ILE A 28 1.36 -8.54 -1.06
C ILE A 28 0.18 -7.58 -1.13
N LEU A 29 0.02 -6.75 -0.09
CA LEU A 29 -0.91 -5.63 -0.05
C LEU A 29 -0.14 -4.30 0.00
N MET A 30 -0.36 -3.42 -0.99
CA MET A 30 0.18 -2.06 -0.98
C MET A 30 -0.92 -1.08 -0.55
N MET A 31 -0.66 -0.33 0.52
CA MET A 31 -1.56 0.70 1.03
C MET A 31 -1.04 2.09 0.66
N VAL A 32 -1.95 2.97 0.25
CA VAL A 32 -1.63 4.34 -0.18
C VAL A 32 -2.68 5.26 0.41
N ASP A 33 -2.24 6.34 1.03
CA ASP A 33 -3.13 7.38 1.53
C ASP A 33 -3.85 8.09 0.38
N ALA A 34 -5.05 8.60 0.64
CA ALA A 34 -5.90 9.19 -0.40
C ALA A 34 -5.29 10.43 -1.08
N ASP A 35 -4.31 11.07 -0.45
CA ASP A 35 -3.60 12.26 -0.90
C ASP A 35 -2.14 11.98 -1.32
N THR A 36 -1.73 10.70 -1.37
CA THR A 36 -0.39 10.30 -1.82
C THR A 36 -0.39 9.84 -3.28
N ILE A 37 0.53 10.39 -4.07
CA ILE A 37 0.78 9.94 -5.44
C ILE A 37 1.92 8.92 -5.43
N VAL A 38 1.64 7.71 -5.92
CA VAL A 38 2.63 6.63 -6.03
C VAL A 38 3.58 6.93 -7.18
N ASN A 39 4.89 6.90 -6.92
CA ASN A 39 5.89 6.98 -7.98
C ASN A 39 5.78 5.76 -8.90
N SER A 40 5.90 5.94 -10.22
CA SER A 40 5.73 4.87 -11.21
C SER A 40 6.71 3.71 -11.01
N ASP A 41 7.87 3.98 -10.41
CA ASP A 41 8.88 2.96 -10.10
C ASP A 41 8.69 2.27 -8.73
N ALA A 42 7.77 2.75 -7.89
CA ALA A 42 7.61 2.29 -6.51
C ALA A 42 7.19 0.81 -6.45
N LEU A 43 6.20 0.41 -7.26
CA LEU A 43 5.70 -0.96 -7.26
C LEU A 43 6.81 -1.96 -7.59
N ILE A 44 7.59 -1.69 -8.64
CA ILE A 44 8.69 -2.56 -9.09
C ILE A 44 9.76 -2.68 -7.99
N LYS A 45 10.11 -1.56 -7.33
CA LYS A 45 11.11 -1.57 -6.25
C LYS A 45 10.65 -2.36 -5.04
N ILE A 46 9.40 -2.17 -4.61
CA ILE A 46 8.82 -2.83 -3.45
C ILE A 46 8.71 -4.33 -3.70
N VAL A 47 8.13 -4.74 -4.84
CA VAL A 47 8.00 -6.16 -5.19
C VAL A 47 9.37 -6.83 -5.32
N SER A 48 10.35 -6.18 -5.97
CA SER A 48 11.71 -6.73 -6.07
C SER A 48 12.39 -6.93 -4.71
N ALA A 49 12.05 -6.15 -3.70
CA ALA A 49 12.57 -6.33 -2.35
C ALA A 49 11.93 -7.55 -1.65
N PHE A 50 10.61 -7.73 -1.78
CA PHE A 50 9.92 -8.92 -1.27
C PHE A 50 10.39 -10.22 -1.96
N GLU A 51 10.58 -10.20 -3.28
CA GLU A 51 11.10 -11.35 -4.02
C GLU A 51 12.53 -11.75 -3.60
N LYS A 52 13.35 -10.78 -3.19
CA LYS A 52 14.74 -11.03 -2.77
C LYS A 52 14.84 -11.61 -1.37
N ASP A 53 13.92 -11.25 -0.47
CA ASP A 53 13.93 -11.72 0.90
C ASP A 53 12.51 -11.93 1.45
N ASN A 54 12.10 -13.19 1.47
CA ASN A 54 10.80 -13.63 1.99
C ASN A 54 10.65 -13.44 3.51
N LYS A 55 11.69 -13.00 4.23
CA LYS A 55 11.59 -12.64 5.66
C LYS A 55 11.10 -11.21 5.87
N ILE A 56 11.09 -10.39 4.82
CA ILE A 56 10.57 -9.03 4.89
C ILE A 56 9.04 -9.11 4.99
N MET A 57 8.49 -8.62 6.10
CA MET A 57 7.03 -8.59 6.33
C MET A 57 6.36 -7.32 5.80
N GLY A 58 7.12 -6.25 5.58
CA GLY A 58 6.58 -4.94 5.20
C GLY A 58 7.67 -3.96 4.82
N LEU A 59 7.34 -3.04 3.91
CA LEU A 59 8.20 -1.95 3.48
C LEU A 59 7.40 -0.65 3.50
N CYS A 60 8.03 0.43 3.94
CA CYS A 60 7.47 1.78 3.84
C CYS A 60 8.25 2.56 2.79
N GLY A 61 7.55 3.17 1.84
CA GLY A 61 8.15 4.09 0.87
C GLY A 61 8.30 5.48 1.48
N GLU A 62 9.38 6.17 1.17
CA GLU A 62 9.55 7.58 1.53
C GLU A 62 8.55 8.47 0.78
N THR A 63 8.01 9.49 1.46
CA THR A 63 7.03 10.42 0.89
C THR A 63 7.64 11.81 0.71
N ARG A 64 7.27 12.48 -0.38
CA ARG A 64 7.63 13.89 -0.61
C ARG A 64 6.38 14.73 -0.86
N ILE A 65 6.27 15.83 -0.14
CA ILE A 65 5.24 16.85 -0.36
C ILE A 65 5.52 17.56 -1.69
N LEU A 66 4.56 17.54 -2.62
CA LEU A 66 4.71 18.13 -3.96
C LEU A 66 4.62 19.67 -3.93
N ASN A 67 3.84 20.22 -3.02
CA ASN A 67 3.47 21.64 -2.96
C ASN A 67 4.11 22.41 -1.79
N LYS A 68 5.29 21.99 -1.33
CA LYS A 68 5.97 22.60 -0.17
C LYS A 68 6.11 24.12 -0.21
N PHE A 69 6.12 24.71 -1.41
CA PHE A 69 6.34 26.14 -1.60
C PHE A 69 5.27 26.81 -2.48
N GLU A 70 4.13 26.14 -2.70
CA GLU A 70 3.09 26.64 -3.61
C GLU A 70 2.35 27.86 -3.02
N SER A 71 2.23 27.96 -1.70
CA SER A 71 1.59 29.08 -1.00
C SER A 71 2.32 29.40 0.31
N TRP A 72 2.29 30.67 0.73
CA TRP A 72 2.77 31.11 2.05
C TRP A 72 2.01 30.44 3.21
N VAL A 73 0.78 29.96 2.97
CA VAL A 73 -0.03 29.22 3.95
C VAL A 73 0.40 27.75 4.06
N THR A 74 0.89 27.16 2.97
CA THR A 74 1.30 25.74 2.90
C THR A 74 2.82 25.58 2.95
N GLN A 75 3.56 26.65 3.23
CA GLN A 75 5.02 26.64 3.27
C GLN A 75 5.48 25.88 4.53
N ILE A 76 6.04 24.67 4.32
CA ILE A 76 6.56 23.78 5.38
C ILE A 76 7.99 23.34 5.02
#